data_AF-A0A183I8I0-F1
#
_entry.id   AF-A0A183I8I0-F1
#
_cell.length_a   1.000
_cell.length_b   1.000
_cell.length_c   1.000
_cell.angle_alpha   90.00
_cell.angle_beta   90.00
_cell.angle_gamma   90.00
#
_symmetry.space_group_name_H-M   'P 1'
#
loop_
_entity.id
_entity.type
_entity.pdbx_description
1 polymer ?
#
loop_
_entity_poly.entity_id
_entity_poly.type
_entity_poly.pdbx_seq_one_letter_code
_entity_poly.pdbx_strand_id
1 'polypeptide(L)'
;MAHKDKRSKMEVILKRAFEAAITVLAIACPCSLGLATPTAVMVGTGIGAINGILIKGGEPLEMAHKITTVVMDKTGTITKGRPWVVVVHTLISENRLSLPKLFAAIGSAESNSEHPIANSITSFVKELLNTKEWAAVRRFHASAGNGIACEVQKIDDMLLGTSKEKESQIGPVIKLNSGDVTLIKKEHYGICNECLYILP
;
A
#
# COMPACT_ATOMS: atom_id res chain seq x y z
N MET A 1 -32.71 65.61 59.70
CA MET A 1 -31.66 65.83 58.68
C MET A 1 -30.64 64.69 58.58
N ALA A 2 -30.23 64.03 59.66
CA ALA A 2 -29.22 62.95 59.67
C ALA A 2 -29.55 61.69 58.83
N HIS A 3 -30.83 61.38 58.61
CA HIS A 3 -31.25 60.21 57.83
C HIS A 3 -31.06 60.34 56.30
N LYS A 4 -30.86 61.57 55.79
CA LYS A 4 -30.63 61.84 54.35
C LYS A 4 -29.16 61.68 53.97
N ASP A 5 -28.25 62.00 54.89
CA ASP A 5 -26.79 61.86 54.73
C ASP A 5 -26.32 60.40 54.75
N LYS A 6 -26.94 59.52 55.56
CA LYS A 6 -26.63 58.08 55.55
C LYS A 6 -27.06 57.39 54.24
N ARG A 7 -28.16 57.82 53.63
CA ARG A 7 -28.65 57.29 52.35
C ARG A 7 -27.70 57.64 51.19
N SER A 8 -27.22 58.89 51.12
CA SER A 8 -26.28 59.29 50.07
C SER A 8 -24.92 58.60 50.20
N LYS A 9 -24.43 58.36 51.43
CA LYS A 9 -23.19 57.59 51.66
C LYS A 9 -23.30 56.14 51.20
N MET A 10 -24.44 55.49 51.45
CA MET A 10 -24.69 54.12 50.99
C MET A 10 -24.73 54.06 49.45
N GLU A 11 -25.39 55.01 48.79
CA GLU A 11 -25.44 55.08 47.32
C GLU A 11 -24.05 55.24 46.69
N VAL A 12 -23.18 56.05 47.29
CA VAL A 12 -21.80 56.23 46.81
C VAL A 12 -20.97 54.96 46.98
N ILE A 13 -21.09 54.28 48.12
CA ILE A 13 -20.38 53.02 48.39
C ILE A 13 -20.85 51.94 47.42
N LEU A 14 -22.17 51.81 47.21
CA LEU A 14 -22.73 50.84 46.27
C LEU A 14 -22.24 51.12 44.85
N LYS A 15 -22.27 52.38 44.41
CA LYS A 15 -21.81 52.78 43.08
C LYS A 15 -20.35 52.41 42.86
N ARG A 16 -19.47 52.69 43.83
CA ARG A 16 -18.04 52.35 43.77
C ARG A 16 -17.80 50.83 43.80
N ALA A 17 -18.55 50.10 44.61
CA ALA A 17 -18.45 48.65 44.67
C ALA A 17 -18.86 47.98 43.35
N PHE A 18 -19.96 48.43 42.73
CA PHE A 18 -20.40 47.93 41.42
C PHE A 18 -19.45 48.33 40.28
N GLU A 19 -18.94 49.55 40.30
CA GLU A 19 -17.93 50.02 39.34
C GLU A 19 -16.66 49.17 39.40
N ALA A 20 -16.16 48.88 40.61
CA ALA A 20 -15.02 47.99 40.81
C ALA A 20 -15.33 46.55 40.37
N ALA A 21 -16.51 46.01 40.70
CA ALA A 21 -16.90 44.65 40.36
C ALA A 21 -16.98 44.42 38.83
N ILE A 22 -17.59 45.35 38.09
CA ILE A 22 -17.69 45.26 36.62
C ILE A 22 -16.30 45.37 35.98
N THR A 23 -15.44 46.25 36.51
CA THR A 23 -14.06 46.42 36.02
C THR A 23 -13.26 45.13 36.19
N VAL A 24 -13.35 44.47 37.35
CA VAL A 24 -12.68 43.19 37.58
C VAL A 24 -13.20 42.10 36.64
N LEU A 25 -14.53 42.01 36.43
CA LEU A 25 -15.11 41.03 35.51
C LEU A 25 -14.67 41.26 34.05
N ALA A 26 -14.61 42.52 33.61
CA ALA A 26 -14.17 42.88 32.27
C ALA A 26 -12.70 42.51 32.03
N ILE A 27 -11.83 42.74 33.02
CA ILE A 27 -10.40 42.37 32.96
C ILE A 27 -10.20 40.85 33.07
N ALA A 28 -11.08 40.16 33.79
CA ALA A 28 -10.99 38.71 34.00
C ALA A 28 -11.32 37.90 32.73
N CYS A 29 -12.01 38.47 31.74
CA CYS A 29 -12.32 37.79 30.47
C CYS A 29 -11.05 37.57 29.62
N PRO A 30 -10.54 36.33 29.49
CA PRO A 30 -9.27 36.08 28.82
C PRO A 30 -9.50 35.84 27.32
N CYS A 31 -9.86 36.87 26.56
CA CYS A 31 -10.19 36.75 25.13
C CYS A 31 -9.08 36.08 24.30
N SER A 32 -7.81 36.29 24.68
CA SER A 32 -6.66 35.65 24.05
C SER A 32 -6.60 34.13 24.29
N LEU A 33 -7.05 33.66 25.45
CA LEU A 33 -7.04 32.25 25.81
C LEU A 33 -8.02 31.45 24.94
N GLY A 34 -9.19 32.03 24.63
CA GLY A 34 -10.19 31.40 23.77
C GLY A 34 -9.76 31.26 22.30
N LEU A 35 -8.88 32.13 21.82
CA LEU A 35 -8.36 32.10 20.44
C LEU A 35 -7.07 31.30 20.28
N ALA A 36 -6.32 31.06 21.36
CA ALA A 36 -5.04 30.35 21.31
C ALA A 36 -5.19 28.94 20.70
N THR A 37 -6.13 28.14 21.23
CA THR A 37 -6.37 26.76 20.77
C THR A 37 -6.85 26.66 19.32
N PRO A 38 -7.91 27.37 18.87
CA PRO A 38 -8.35 27.26 17.47
C PRO A 38 -7.29 27.76 16.48
N THR A 39 -6.50 28.78 16.85
CA THR A 39 -5.41 29.25 16.00
C THR A 39 -4.29 28.20 15.88
N ALA A 40 -3.90 27.59 17.01
CA ALA A 40 -2.89 26.53 17.02
C ALA A 40 -3.34 25.29 16.22
N VAL A 41 -4.59 24.87 16.38
CA VAL A 41 -5.17 23.74 15.61
C VAL A 41 -5.24 24.07 14.13
N MET A 42 -5.72 25.25 13.76
CA MET A 42 -5.85 25.67 12.35
C MET A 42 -4.47 25.73 11.67
N VAL A 43 -3.48 26.32 12.32
CA VAL A 43 -2.11 26.38 11.77
C VAL A 43 -1.47 24.99 11.76
N GLY A 44 -1.61 24.21 12.84
CA GLY A 44 -1.03 22.86 12.95
C GLY A 44 -1.57 21.89 11.90
N THR A 45 -2.89 21.89 11.67
CA THR A 45 -3.51 21.08 10.62
C THR A 45 -3.12 21.56 9.21
N GLY A 46 -2.98 22.88 8.99
CA GLY A 46 -2.48 23.44 7.73
C GLY A 46 -1.06 22.99 7.40
N ILE A 47 -0.15 23.03 8.37
CA ILE A 47 1.22 22.51 8.21
C ILE A 47 1.21 20.99 7.99
N GLY A 48 0.36 20.25 8.70
CA GLY A 48 0.18 18.81 8.48
C GLY A 48 -0.20 18.50 7.04
N ALA A 49 -1.17 19.24 6.48
CA ALA A 49 -1.64 19.05 5.12
C ALA A 49 -0.55 19.32 4.07
N ILE A 50 0.31 20.32 4.27
CA ILE A 50 1.46 20.60 3.40
C ILE A 50 2.45 19.42 3.40
N ASN A 51 2.56 18.71 4.53
CA ASN A 51 3.39 17.52 4.66
C ASN A 51 2.66 16.21 4.27
N GLY A 52 1.47 16.30 3.67
CA GLY A 52 0.69 15.13 3.26
C GLY A 52 -0.04 14.40 4.40
N ILE A 53 -0.11 15.01 5.59
CA ILE A 53 -0.81 14.46 6.76
C ILE A 53 -2.15 15.19 6.92
N LEU A 54 -3.24 14.51 6.55
CA LEU A 54 -4.58 15.06 6.68
C LEU A 54 -5.14 14.78 8.08
N ILE A 55 -5.20 15.81 8.92
CA ILE A 55 -5.76 15.74 10.28
C ILE A 55 -7.20 16.25 10.27
N LYS A 56 -8.16 15.41 10.63
CA LYS A 56 -9.60 15.75 10.63
C LYS A 56 -10.01 16.31 12.00
N GLY A 57 -9.98 17.63 12.14
CA GLY A 57 -10.39 18.34 13.37
C GLY A 57 -9.27 18.53 14.39
N GLY A 58 -9.59 19.13 15.54
CA GLY A 58 -8.62 19.43 16.61
C GLY A 58 -8.39 18.30 17.61
N GLU A 59 -9.42 17.51 17.91
CA GLU A 59 -9.33 16.41 18.88
C GLU A 59 -8.25 15.38 18.51
N PRO A 60 -8.10 14.92 17.24
CA PRO A 60 -7.01 14.02 16.88
C PRO A 60 -5.61 14.63 17.05
N LEU A 61 -5.46 15.94 16.85
CA LEU A 61 -4.19 16.65 17.02
C LEU A 61 -3.79 16.71 18.50
N GLU A 62 -4.75 16.95 19.39
CA GLU A 62 -4.53 16.94 20.84
C GLU A 62 -4.26 15.52 21.36
N MET A 63 -5.00 14.54 20.85
CA MET A 63 -4.78 13.13 21.19
C MET A 63 -3.42 12.63 20.73
N ALA A 64 -2.93 13.06 19.56
CA ALA A 64 -1.65 12.65 19.00
C ALA A 64 -0.47 12.88 19.98
N HIS A 65 -0.51 13.94 20.79
CA HIS A 65 0.50 14.19 21.82
C HIS A 65 0.53 13.14 22.94
N LYS A 66 -0.61 12.49 23.22
CA LYS A 66 -0.75 11.49 24.29
C LYS A 66 -0.47 10.06 23.82
N ILE A 67 -0.29 9.83 22.52
CA ILE A 67 -0.08 8.50 21.95
C ILE A 67 1.32 8.00 22.33
N THR A 68 1.39 6.83 22.97
CA THR A 68 2.65 6.15 23.31
C THR A 68 2.91 4.90 22.48
N THR A 69 1.87 4.35 21.84
CA THR A 69 1.93 3.09 21.08
C THR A 69 1.24 3.27 19.75
N VAL A 70 1.90 2.82 18.68
CA VAL A 70 1.37 2.86 17.31
C VAL A 70 1.26 1.42 16.80
N VAL A 71 0.04 1.00 16.46
CA VAL A 71 -0.21 -0.29 15.81
C VAL A 71 -0.42 -0.01 14.33
N MET A 72 0.46 -0.55 13.50
CA MET A 72 0.41 -0.40 12.04
C MET A 72 -0.19 -1.64 11.40
N ASP A 73 -1.10 -1.45 10.44
CA ASP A 73 -1.49 -2.54 9.55
C ASP A 73 -0.32 -2.90 8.62
N LYS A 74 -0.19 -4.17 8.23
CA LYS A 74 0.88 -4.61 7.33
C LYS A 74 0.51 -4.37 5.88
N THR A 75 -0.70 -4.80 5.49
CA THR A 75 -1.09 -4.87 4.07
C THR A 75 -1.57 -3.52 3.60
N GLY A 76 -0.85 -2.86 2.70
CA GLY A 76 -1.22 -1.55 2.17
C GLY A 76 -0.85 -0.34 3.05
N THR A 77 -0.39 -0.56 4.29
CA THR A 77 0.22 0.50 5.13
C THR A 77 1.75 0.38 5.16
N ILE A 78 2.30 -0.71 5.72
CA ILE A 78 3.76 -0.96 5.68
C ILE A 78 4.20 -1.43 4.28
N THR A 79 3.37 -2.24 3.63
CA THR A 79 3.65 -2.83 2.32
C THR A 79 2.92 -2.08 1.21
N LYS A 80 3.43 -2.13 -0.02
CA LYS A 80 2.81 -1.51 -1.21
C LYS A 80 1.43 -2.08 -1.60
N GLY A 81 0.95 -3.13 -0.90
CA GLY A 81 -0.33 -3.78 -1.17
C GLY A 81 -0.44 -4.50 -2.51
N ARG A 82 0.67 -4.63 -3.25
CA ARG A 82 0.74 -5.32 -4.54
C ARG A 82 1.82 -6.42 -4.47
N PRO A 83 1.48 -7.69 -4.77
CA PRO A 83 2.48 -8.75 -4.83
C PRO A 83 3.44 -8.54 -6.00
N TRP A 84 4.67 -9.02 -5.85
CA TRP A 84 5.67 -9.06 -6.91
C TRP A 84 6.45 -10.38 -6.83
N VAL A 85 6.98 -10.84 -7.97
CA VAL A 85 7.80 -12.05 -8.04
C VAL A 85 9.19 -11.73 -7.48
N VAL A 86 9.61 -12.47 -6.43
CA VAL A 86 10.94 -12.28 -5.80
C VAL A 86 11.93 -13.35 -6.26
N VAL A 87 11.48 -14.60 -6.32
CA VAL A 87 12.31 -15.76 -6.63
C VAL A 87 11.52 -16.72 -7.52
N VAL A 88 12.20 -17.30 -8.50
CA VAL A 88 11.66 -18.38 -9.34
C VAL A 88 12.59 -19.58 -9.19
N HIS A 89 12.04 -20.71 -8.73
CA HIS A 89 12.74 -21.98 -8.69
C HIS A 89 12.20 -22.88 -9.80
N THR A 90 13.10 -23.41 -10.63
CA THR A 90 12.74 -24.30 -11.74
C THR A 90 13.28 -25.70 -11.45
N LEU A 91 12.43 -26.72 -11.54
CA LEU A 91 12.80 -28.13 -11.32
C LEU A 91 13.09 -28.90 -12.62
N ILE A 92 13.02 -28.21 -13.76
CA ILE A 92 13.18 -28.80 -15.09
C ILE A 92 14.62 -28.56 -15.57
N SER A 93 15.26 -29.62 -16.08
CA SER A 93 16.55 -29.50 -16.75
C SER A 93 16.40 -28.75 -18.07
N GLU A 94 17.30 -27.81 -18.35
CA GLU A 94 17.33 -26.98 -19.58
C GLU A 94 17.24 -27.81 -20.88
N ASN A 95 17.60 -29.09 -20.83
CA ASN A 95 17.57 -29.99 -21.98
C ASN A 95 16.15 -30.43 -22.42
N ARG A 96 15.10 -30.15 -21.63
CA ARG A 96 13.72 -30.59 -21.92
C ARG A 96 12.79 -29.44 -22.30
N LEU A 97 13.02 -28.23 -21.78
CA LEU A 97 12.20 -27.06 -22.07
C LEU A 97 13.05 -25.80 -21.89
N SER A 98 13.03 -24.89 -22.86
CA SER A 98 13.74 -23.62 -22.72
C SER A 98 13.03 -22.69 -21.73
N LEU A 99 13.80 -22.01 -20.88
CA LEU A 99 13.26 -21.08 -19.88
C LEU A 99 12.33 -20.00 -20.49
N PRO A 100 12.64 -19.39 -21.65
CA PRO A 100 11.73 -18.42 -22.27
C PRO A 100 10.38 -19.01 -22.67
N LYS A 101 10.34 -20.26 -23.15
CA LYS A 101 9.09 -20.97 -23.48
C LYS A 101 8.26 -21.25 -22.24
N LEU A 102 8.91 -21.63 -21.13
CA LEU A 102 8.24 -21.84 -19.85
C LEU A 102 7.58 -20.55 -19.35
N PHE A 103 8.33 -19.44 -19.33
CA PHE A 103 7.78 -18.15 -18.90
C PHE A 103 6.67 -17.66 -19.83
N ALA A 104 6.82 -17.80 -21.15
CA ALA A 104 5.79 -17.43 -22.12
C ALA A 104 4.49 -18.22 -21.92
N ALA A 105 4.60 -19.53 -21.62
CA ALA A 105 3.44 -20.37 -21.32
C ALA A 105 2.73 -19.91 -20.03
N ILE A 106 3.49 -19.70 -18.94
CA ILE A 106 2.96 -19.26 -17.64
C ILE A 106 2.31 -17.87 -17.75
N GLY A 107 3.01 -16.91 -18.36
CA GLY A 107 2.49 -15.56 -18.54
C GLY A 107 1.23 -15.53 -19.41
N SER A 108 1.16 -16.37 -20.45
CA SER A 108 -0.05 -16.48 -21.27
C SER A 108 -1.20 -17.13 -20.51
N ALA A 109 -0.94 -18.22 -19.75
CA ALA A 109 -1.94 -18.88 -18.92
C ALA A 109 -2.56 -17.93 -17.88
N GLU A 110 -1.72 -17.17 -17.18
CA GLU A 110 -2.13 -16.23 -16.14
C GLU A 110 -2.71 -14.92 -16.70
N SER A 111 -2.54 -14.64 -18.01
CA SER A 111 -3.05 -13.41 -18.64
C SER A 111 -4.58 -13.27 -18.58
N ASN A 112 -5.30 -14.39 -18.49
CA ASN A 112 -6.76 -14.43 -18.43
C ASN A 112 -7.30 -14.53 -16.99
N SER A 113 -6.42 -14.50 -15.98
CA SER A 113 -6.77 -14.60 -14.56
C SER A 113 -6.85 -13.20 -13.92
N GLU A 114 -7.92 -12.95 -13.15
CA GLU A 114 -8.11 -11.67 -12.43
C GLU A 114 -7.37 -11.61 -11.09
N HIS A 115 -6.72 -12.70 -10.68
CA HIS A 115 -6.10 -12.79 -9.36
C HIS A 115 -4.90 -11.83 -9.23
N PRO A 116 -4.73 -11.11 -8.10
CA PRO A 116 -3.58 -10.19 -7.92
C PRO A 116 -2.21 -10.85 -8.09
N ILE A 117 -2.10 -12.14 -7.75
CA ILE A 117 -0.88 -12.94 -7.98
C ILE A 117 -0.65 -13.16 -9.49
N ALA A 118 -1.69 -13.50 -10.26
CA ALA A 118 -1.61 -13.66 -11.70
C ALA A 118 -1.12 -12.37 -12.38
N ASN A 119 -1.65 -11.23 -11.96
CA ASN A 119 -1.22 -9.91 -12.42
C ASN A 119 0.27 -9.63 -12.12
N SER A 120 0.78 -10.08 -10.98
CA SER A 120 2.21 -9.94 -10.65
C SER A 120 3.10 -10.84 -11.52
N ILE A 121 2.65 -12.06 -11.83
CA ILE A 121 3.38 -13.01 -12.68
C ILE A 121 3.40 -12.54 -14.14
N THR A 122 2.25 -12.13 -14.66
CA THR A 122 2.13 -11.61 -16.03
C THR A 122 2.96 -10.35 -16.23
N SER A 123 3.00 -9.45 -15.25
CA SER A 123 3.85 -8.24 -15.30
C SER A 123 5.34 -8.61 -15.28
N PHE A 124 5.74 -9.53 -14.40
CA PHE A 124 7.12 -10.04 -14.35
C PHE A 124 7.56 -10.67 -15.67
N VAL A 125 6.71 -11.52 -16.27
CA VAL A 125 7.01 -12.18 -17.55
C VAL A 125 7.06 -11.19 -18.71
N LYS A 126 6.17 -10.17 -18.73
CA LYS A 126 6.21 -9.10 -19.74
C LYS A 126 7.54 -8.34 -19.70
N GLU A 127 8.02 -8.00 -18.52
CA GLU A 127 9.30 -7.34 -18.33
C GLU A 127 10.47 -8.25 -18.73
N LEU A 128 10.41 -9.54 -18.39
CA LEU A 128 11.47 -10.51 -18.69
C LEU A 128 11.60 -10.80 -20.20
N LEU A 129 10.49 -11.00 -20.90
CA LEU A 129 10.47 -11.35 -22.32
C LEU A 129 10.37 -10.11 -23.24
N ASN A 130 10.17 -8.92 -22.68
CA ASN A 130 9.96 -7.67 -23.40
C ASN A 130 8.88 -7.75 -24.50
N THR A 131 7.84 -8.54 -24.25
CA THR A 131 6.73 -8.77 -25.18
C THR A 131 5.46 -8.05 -24.74
N LYS A 132 4.68 -7.57 -25.72
CA LYS A 132 3.39 -6.91 -25.49
C LYS A 132 2.20 -7.85 -25.72
N GLU A 133 2.41 -8.94 -26.44
CA GLU A 133 1.35 -9.86 -26.83
C GLU A 133 1.51 -11.22 -26.13
N TRP A 134 0.38 -11.82 -25.81
CA TRP A 134 0.29 -13.15 -25.20
C TRP A 134 -0.06 -14.20 -26.25
N ALA A 135 0.38 -15.43 -25.99
CA ALA A 135 0.01 -16.58 -26.81
C ALA A 135 -1.50 -16.89 -26.67
N ALA A 136 -2.06 -17.56 -27.67
CA ALA A 136 -3.50 -17.86 -27.68
C ALA A 136 -3.85 -18.89 -26.60
N VAL A 137 -4.77 -18.52 -25.70
CA VAL A 137 -5.26 -19.40 -24.63
C VAL A 137 -6.63 -19.96 -24.99
N ARG A 138 -6.83 -21.27 -24.78
CA ARG A 138 -8.09 -21.99 -24.97
C ARG A 138 -8.47 -22.73 -23.70
N ARG A 139 -9.77 -23.00 -23.54
CA ARG A 139 -10.34 -23.78 -22.42
C ARG A 139 -9.86 -23.30 -21.04
N PHE A 140 -9.86 -21.99 -20.82
CA PHE A 140 -9.51 -21.43 -19.52
C PHE A 140 -10.58 -21.77 -18.48
N HIS A 141 -10.17 -22.40 -17.39
CA HIS A 141 -11.02 -22.73 -16.25
C HIS A 141 -10.31 -22.36 -14.95
N ALA A 142 -10.92 -21.48 -14.17
CA ALA A 142 -10.45 -21.11 -12.85
C ALA A 142 -11.28 -21.83 -11.78
N SER A 143 -10.62 -22.53 -10.86
CA SER A 143 -11.28 -23.17 -9.72
C SER A 143 -10.79 -22.53 -8.42
N ALA A 144 -11.72 -21.95 -7.67
CA ALA A 144 -11.40 -21.31 -6.39
C ALA A 144 -10.71 -22.32 -5.44
N GLY A 145 -9.53 -21.96 -4.95
CA GLY A 145 -8.71 -22.81 -4.08
C GLY A 145 -7.83 -23.85 -4.78
N ASN A 146 -8.00 -24.07 -6.10
CA ASN A 146 -7.22 -25.07 -6.86
C ASN A 146 -6.40 -24.47 -8.03
N GLY A 147 -6.54 -23.17 -8.31
CA GLY A 147 -5.78 -22.48 -9.36
C GLY A 147 -6.47 -22.47 -10.72
N ILE A 148 -5.67 -22.41 -11.78
CA ILE A 148 -6.15 -22.30 -13.17
C ILE A 148 -5.72 -23.51 -14.00
N ALA A 149 -6.56 -23.88 -14.96
CA ALA A 149 -6.26 -24.86 -16.00
C ALA A 149 -6.57 -24.23 -17.37
N CYS A 150 -5.64 -24.32 -18.30
CA CYS A 150 -5.83 -23.83 -19.65
C CYS A 150 -4.90 -24.51 -20.66
N GLU A 151 -5.28 -24.48 -21.93
CA GLU A 151 -4.44 -24.90 -23.06
C GLU A 151 -3.83 -23.67 -23.72
N VAL A 152 -2.50 -23.58 -23.77
CA VAL A 152 -1.78 -22.48 -24.42
C VAL A 152 -1.22 -22.95 -25.76
N GLN A 153 -1.55 -22.25 -26.84
CA GLN A 153 -1.10 -22.57 -28.20
C GLN A 153 -0.30 -21.41 -28.80
N LYS A 154 0.58 -21.71 -29.78
CA LYS A 154 1.39 -20.74 -30.53
C LYS A 154 2.44 -19.97 -29.69
N ILE A 155 3.10 -20.66 -28.76
CA ILE A 155 4.17 -20.09 -27.93
C ILE A 155 5.39 -19.71 -28.79
N ASP A 156 5.72 -20.54 -29.80
CA ASP A 156 6.86 -20.29 -30.68
C ASP A 156 6.67 -19.02 -31.53
N ASP A 157 5.45 -18.76 -32.02
CA ASP A 157 5.12 -17.54 -32.79
C ASP A 157 5.33 -16.27 -31.94
N MET A 158 4.96 -16.33 -30.66
CA MET A 158 5.16 -15.24 -29.69
C MET A 158 6.65 -14.95 -29.44
N LEU A 159 7.47 -16.00 -29.33
CA LEU A 159 8.91 -15.85 -29.11
C LEU A 159 9.66 -15.41 -30.38
N LEU A 160 9.19 -15.82 -31.57
CA LEU A 160 9.72 -15.36 -32.85
C LEU A 160 9.47 -13.86 -33.10
N GLY A 161 8.39 -13.31 -32.55
CA GLY A 161 8.15 -11.86 -32.54
C GLY A 161 9.18 -11.06 -31.72
N THR A 162 9.79 -11.69 -30.71
CA THR A 162 10.84 -11.10 -29.87
C THR A 162 12.26 -11.33 -30.39
N SER A 163 12.46 -12.28 -31.31
CA SER A 163 13.79 -12.74 -31.73
C SER A 163 14.47 -11.90 -32.82
N LYS A 164 14.00 -10.67 -33.10
CA LYS A 164 14.75 -9.75 -33.97
C LYS A 164 15.88 -8.98 -33.28
N GLU A 165 16.06 -9.07 -31.96
CA GLU A 165 17.08 -8.25 -31.28
C GLU A 165 18.11 -8.96 -30.39
N LYS A 166 17.95 -10.20 -29.91
CA LYS A 166 18.96 -10.79 -29.01
C LYS A 166 19.10 -12.30 -29.10
N GLU A 167 19.80 -12.77 -30.13
CA GLU A 167 20.32 -14.14 -30.19
C GLU A 167 21.75 -14.26 -29.63
N SER A 168 22.24 -13.26 -28.88
CA SER A 168 23.66 -13.21 -28.49
C SER A 168 23.97 -12.90 -27.02
N GLN A 169 23.01 -12.79 -26.10
CA GLN A 169 23.31 -12.53 -24.67
C GLN A 169 22.41 -13.20 -23.61
N ILE A 170 21.78 -14.35 -23.88
CA ILE A 170 21.06 -15.09 -22.83
C ILE A 170 21.66 -16.49 -22.67
N GLY A 171 22.86 -16.49 -22.12
CA GLY A 171 23.54 -17.62 -21.48
C GLY A 171 24.52 -17.07 -20.43
N PRO A 172 24.96 -17.87 -19.45
CA PRO A 172 24.26 -18.25 -18.23
C PRO A 172 24.80 -17.43 -17.04
N VAL A 173 24.21 -16.29 -16.68
CA VAL A 173 24.56 -15.59 -15.42
C VAL A 173 23.36 -14.82 -14.89
N ILE A 174 22.43 -15.49 -14.21
CA ILE A 174 21.67 -14.82 -13.15
C ILE A 174 22.49 -15.03 -11.87
N LYS A 175 23.38 -14.09 -11.56
CA LYS A 175 24.07 -14.02 -10.26
C LYS A 175 23.02 -13.68 -9.20
N LEU A 176 22.37 -14.70 -8.65
CA LEU A 176 21.69 -14.59 -7.37
C LEU A 176 22.77 -14.71 -6.30
N ASN A 177 23.13 -13.57 -5.70
CA ASN A 177 24.07 -13.55 -4.59
C ASN A 177 23.53 -14.41 -3.44
N SER A 178 24.35 -15.38 -3.04
CA SER A 178 24.44 -16.02 -1.73
C SER A 178 23.16 -16.63 -1.16
N GLY A 179 23.09 -17.97 -1.20
CA GLY A 179 22.20 -18.76 -0.37
C GLY A 179 22.02 -20.14 -0.98
N ASP A 180 22.78 -21.12 -0.47
CA ASP A 180 22.75 -22.52 -0.87
C ASP A 180 21.34 -23.05 -1.07
N VAL A 181 21.08 -23.75 -2.17
CA VAL A 181 19.86 -24.57 -2.30
C VAL A 181 20.23 -25.98 -2.75
N THR A 182 20.14 -26.86 -1.78
CA THR A 182 20.32 -28.31 -1.83
C THR A 182 19.27 -28.96 -2.73
N LEU A 183 19.72 -29.78 -3.67
CA LEU A 183 18.86 -30.61 -4.51
C LEU A 183 18.38 -31.81 -3.68
N ILE A 184 17.13 -31.80 -3.24
CA ILE A 184 16.49 -32.99 -2.67
C ILE A 184 15.57 -33.59 -3.72
N LYS A 185 15.99 -34.75 -4.23
CA LYS A 185 15.20 -35.62 -5.11
C LYS A 185 13.95 -36.09 -4.38
N LYS A 186 12.76 -35.82 -4.92
CA LYS A 186 11.54 -36.54 -4.55
C LYS A 186 10.96 -37.17 -5.80
N GLU A 187 10.98 -38.50 -5.80
CA GLU A 187 10.43 -39.37 -6.83
C GLU A 187 8.90 -39.35 -6.81
N HIS A 188 8.32 -39.55 -7.99
CA HIS A 188 6.90 -39.69 -8.33
C HIS A 188 6.08 -38.40 -8.48
N TYR A 189 5.90 -37.96 -9.73
CA TYR A 189 4.57 -37.85 -10.35
C TYR A 189 4.70 -37.97 -11.87
N GLY A 190 3.83 -38.78 -12.48
CA GLY A 190 3.84 -39.16 -13.89
C GLY A 190 3.66 -37.96 -14.81
N ILE A 191 4.52 -37.89 -15.82
CA ILE A 191 4.63 -36.81 -16.80
C ILE A 191 3.57 -37.03 -17.89
N CYS A 192 2.56 -36.15 -17.96
CA CYS A 192 1.79 -35.91 -19.18
C CYS A 192 2.38 -34.66 -19.85
N ASN A 193 2.90 -34.79 -21.06
CA ASN A 193 3.67 -33.79 -21.80
C ASN A 193 2.89 -32.51 -22.22
N GLU A 194 1.63 -32.34 -21.84
CA GLU A 194 0.79 -31.23 -22.35
C GLU A 194 -0.08 -30.53 -21.29
N CYS A 195 0.02 -30.91 -20.00
CA CYS A 195 -0.75 -30.24 -18.93
C CYS A 195 0.21 -29.66 -17.89
N LEU A 196 0.44 -28.34 -17.97
CA LEU A 196 1.13 -27.60 -16.91
C LEU A 196 0.12 -27.24 -15.83
N TYR A 197 0.12 -27.97 -14.72
CA TYR A 197 -0.63 -27.58 -13.52
C TYR A 197 0.17 -26.50 -12.80
N ILE A 198 -0.29 -25.25 -12.90
CA ILE A 198 0.23 -24.14 -12.10
C ILE A 198 -0.56 -24.15 -10.79
N LEU A 199 0.00 -24.79 -9.77
CA LEU A 199 -0.48 -24.66 -8.40
C LEU A 199 0.11 -23.36 -7.81
N PRO A 200 -0.71 -22.50 -7.18
CA PRO A 200 -0.22 -21.31 -6.48
C PRO A 200 0.64 -21.64 -5.25
#